data_AF-A0A3P1Y1T9-F1
#
_entry.id   AF-A0A3P1Y1T9-F1
#
_cell.length_a   1.000
_cell.length_b   1.000
_cell.length_c   1.000
_cell.angle_alpha   90.00
_cell.angle_beta   90.00
_cell.angle_gamma   90.00
#
_symmetry.space_group_name_H-M   'P 1'
#
loop_
_entity.id
_entity.type
_entity.pdbx_description
1 polymer ?
#
loop_
_entity_poly.entity_id
_entity_poly.type
_entity_poly.pdbx_seq_one_letter_code
_entity_poly.pdbx_strand_id
1 'polypeptide(L)'
;MNCMHCGAVLPVRAERCEYCGAATPYAKANLEEKLRQEKKDGLKSMKRVSGGMLLFLYFFSLGFYSCIWYILRSKSLNRLAPNKIRLPLWAACLYTFLIVSWFSLPQDFVRLGLGLSAEAIDDYFSLAFLLSFVLSLWLAFRVRSILQIYASQYLEKNVVVLSIASSGLMTVLFGALYLQFQVNKMISMELLNPDL
;
A
#
# COMPACT_ATOMS: atom_id res chain seq x y z
N MET A 1 -10.91 -35.16 13.30
CA MET A 1 -9.75 -35.21 14.25
C MET A 1 -10.22 -34.62 15.56
N ASN A 2 -9.77 -35.08 16.73
CA ASN A 2 -10.32 -34.64 18.01
C ASN A 2 -9.39 -33.67 18.75
N CYS A 3 -9.97 -32.74 19.50
CA CYS A 3 -9.25 -31.82 20.36
C CYS A 3 -8.61 -32.58 21.54
N MET A 4 -7.32 -32.37 21.80
CA MET A 4 -6.62 -33.02 22.91
C MET A 4 -7.09 -32.54 24.30
N HIS A 5 -7.77 -31.40 24.37
CA HIS A 5 -8.25 -30.83 25.64
C HIS A 5 -9.68 -31.28 26.02
N CYS A 6 -10.59 -31.33 25.05
CA CYS A 6 -12.02 -31.61 25.31
C CYS A 6 -12.59 -32.78 24.51
N GLY A 7 -11.78 -33.44 23.66
CA GLY A 7 -12.22 -34.57 22.83
C GLY A 7 -13.15 -34.20 21.66
N ALA A 8 -13.55 -32.93 21.52
CA ALA A 8 -14.47 -32.49 20.47
C ALA A 8 -13.85 -32.65 19.06
N VAL A 9 -14.69 -32.99 18.08
CA VAL A 9 -14.27 -33.09 16.67
C VAL A 9 -13.90 -31.71 16.16
N LEU A 10 -12.67 -31.56 15.70
CA LEU A 10 -12.12 -30.35 15.10
C LEU A 10 -12.45 -30.32 13.60
N PRO A 11 -12.92 -29.17 13.08
CA PRO A 11 -13.04 -28.96 11.64
C PRO A 11 -11.66 -28.90 10.97
N VAL A 12 -11.63 -29.18 9.66
CA VAL A 12 -10.39 -29.17 8.86
C VAL A 12 -9.79 -27.76 8.89
N ARG A 13 -8.49 -27.64 9.22
CA ARG A 13 -7.72 -26.38 9.38
C ARG A 13 -8.11 -25.49 10.58
N ALA A 14 -8.78 -26.02 11.61
CA ALA A 14 -9.08 -25.25 12.82
C ALA A 14 -7.80 -24.79 13.55
N GLU A 15 -7.65 -23.49 13.80
CA GLU A 15 -6.56 -22.91 14.62
C GLU A 15 -6.84 -23.06 16.12
N ARG A 16 -8.13 -23.04 16.51
CA ARG A 16 -8.60 -23.23 17.89
C ARG A 16 -9.81 -24.15 17.91
N CYS A 17 -10.01 -24.84 19.02
CA CYS A 17 -11.24 -25.58 19.26
C CYS A 17 -12.40 -24.60 19.54
N GLU A 18 -13.52 -24.78 18.86
CA GLU A 18 -14.73 -23.95 19.05
C GLU A 18 -15.35 -24.11 20.44
N TYR A 19 -15.16 -25.27 21.08
CA TYR A 19 -15.76 -25.58 22.37
C TYR A 19 -14.92 -25.15 23.57
N CYS A 20 -13.61 -25.37 23.54
CA CYS A 20 -12.73 -25.09 24.68
C CYS A 20 -11.71 -23.96 24.43
N GLY A 21 -11.64 -23.42 23.21
CA GLY A 21 -10.70 -22.36 22.84
C GLY A 21 -9.23 -22.78 22.78
N ALA A 22 -8.90 -24.02 23.15
CA ALA A 22 -7.53 -24.53 23.14
C ALA A 22 -6.96 -24.52 21.71
N ALA A 23 -5.68 -24.14 21.59
CA ALA A 23 -4.97 -24.22 20.33
C ALA A 23 -4.93 -25.68 19.86
N THR A 24 -5.23 -25.90 18.59
CA THR A 24 -5.13 -27.24 18.03
C THR A 24 -3.65 -27.63 17.89
N PRO A 25 -3.29 -28.92 17.91
CA PRO A 25 -1.89 -29.35 17.70
C PRO A 25 -1.31 -28.89 16.36
N TYR A 26 -2.17 -28.57 15.39
CA TYR A 26 -1.80 -28.06 14.07
C TYR A 26 -2.00 -26.54 13.92
N ALA A 27 -2.33 -25.81 14.99
CA ALA A 27 -2.65 -24.39 14.92
C ALA A 27 -1.52 -23.57 14.28
N LYS A 28 -0.27 -23.88 14.61
CA LYS A 28 0.91 -23.23 14.00
C LYS A 28 1.00 -23.51 12.50
N ALA A 29 0.87 -24.78 12.09
CA ALA A 29 0.94 -25.17 10.68
C ALA A 29 -0.23 -24.58 9.85
N ASN A 30 -1.45 -24.57 10.42
CA ASN A 30 -2.63 -23.97 9.78
C ASN A 30 -2.48 -22.45 9.64
N LEU A 31 -1.94 -21.78 10.66
CA LEU A 31 -1.65 -20.34 10.62
C LEU A 31 -0.57 -20.02 9.59
N GLU A 32 0.51 -20.80 9.53
CA GLU A 32 1.57 -20.64 8.53
C GLU A 32 1.04 -20.82 7.11
N GLU A 33 0.21 -21.83 6.87
CA GLU A 33 -0.40 -22.08 5.56
C GLU A 33 -1.36 -20.94 5.15
N LYS A 34 -2.14 -20.42 6.10
CA LYS A 34 -3.02 -19.26 5.88
C LYS A 34 -2.21 -18.01 5.53
N LEU A 35 -1.15 -17.71 6.29
CA LEU A 35 -0.25 -16.60 6.00
C LEU A 35 0.45 -16.76 4.65
N ARG A 36 0.82 -17.99 4.28
CA ARG A 36 1.38 -18.31 2.97
C ARG A 36 0.39 -18.03 1.85
N GLN A 37 -0.87 -18.46 1.99
CA GLN A 37 -1.94 -18.18 1.02
C GLN A 37 -2.22 -16.68 0.91
N GLU A 38 -2.34 -15.96 2.03
CA GLU A 38 -2.52 -14.51 2.03
C GLU A 38 -1.36 -13.77 1.33
N LYS A 39 -0.11 -14.24 1.53
CA LYS A 39 1.07 -13.73 0.82
C LYS A 39 0.97 -14.00 -0.69
N LYS A 40 0.63 -15.23 -1.10
CA LYS A 40 0.44 -15.59 -2.52
C LYS A 40 -0.63 -14.73 -3.18
N ASP A 41 -1.76 -14.53 -2.53
CA ASP A 41 -2.85 -13.69 -3.05
C ASP A 41 -2.45 -12.22 -3.13
N GLY A 42 -1.66 -11.74 -2.16
CA GLY A 42 -1.04 -10.42 -2.20
C GLY A 42 -0.13 -10.23 -3.41
N LEU A 43 0.71 -11.22 -3.70
CA LEU A 43 1.62 -11.22 -4.85
C LEU A 43 0.87 -11.30 -6.18
N LYS A 44 -0.13 -12.17 -6.31
CA LYS A 44 -1.00 -12.26 -7.51
C LYS A 44 -1.71 -10.95 -7.83
N SER A 45 -2.10 -10.19 -6.80
CA SER A 45 -2.71 -8.88 -7.00
C SER A 45 -1.72 -7.82 -7.51
N MET A 46 -0.40 -8.06 -7.41
CA MET A 46 0.62 -7.17 -7.94
C MET A 46 0.80 -7.34 -9.45
N LYS A 47 -0.12 -6.75 -10.21
CA LYS A 47 -0.04 -6.78 -11.67
C LYS A 47 1.05 -5.87 -12.21
N ARG A 48 1.76 -6.35 -13.24
CA ARG A 48 2.67 -5.54 -14.06
C ARG A 48 1.84 -4.54 -14.87
N VAL A 49 2.32 -3.29 -14.92
CA VAL A 49 1.77 -2.25 -15.79
C VAL A 49 2.77 -2.00 -16.91
N SER A 50 2.35 -1.95 -18.18
CA SER A 50 3.27 -1.70 -19.29
C SER A 50 3.89 -0.29 -19.18
N GLY A 51 5.13 -0.12 -19.68
CA GLY A 51 5.80 1.18 -19.66
C GLY A 51 5.03 2.27 -20.44
N GLY A 52 4.45 1.89 -21.59
CA GLY A 52 3.58 2.78 -22.36
C GLY A 52 2.32 3.18 -21.60
N MET A 53 1.71 2.27 -20.84
CA MET A 53 0.57 2.59 -19.99
C MET A 53 0.96 3.51 -18.82
N LEU A 54 2.16 3.37 -18.26
CA LEU A 54 2.67 4.31 -17.24
C LEU A 54 2.84 5.73 -17.79
N LEU A 55 3.40 5.87 -18.99
CA LEU A 55 3.50 7.16 -19.67
C LEU A 55 2.11 7.74 -19.97
N PHE A 56 1.20 6.92 -20.51
CA PHE A 56 -0.18 7.32 -20.75
C PHE A 56 -0.84 7.82 -19.46
N LEU A 57 -0.74 7.06 -18.37
CA LEU A 57 -1.29 7.45 -17.07
C LEU A 57 -0.67 8.73 -16.53
N TYR A 58 0.62 8.98 -16.73
CA TYR A 58 1.26 10.23 -16.31
C TYR A 58 0.66 11.44 -17.03
N PHE A 59 0.58 11.40 -18.37
CA PHE A 59 0.10 12.53 -19.16
C PHE A 59 -1.42 12.72 -19.08
N PHE A 60 -2.19 11.63 -19.12
CA PHE A 60 -3.65 11.72 -19.19
C PHE A 60 -4.33 11.83 -17.83
N SER A 61 -3.71 11.36 -16.75
CA SER A 61 -4.33 11.48 -15.42
C SER A 61 -4.05 12.83 -14.75
N LEU A 62 -3.19 13.70 -15.30
CA LEU A 62 -2.82 14.98 -14.67
C LEU A 62 -2.44 14.85 -13.17
N GLY A 63 -1.89 13.70 -12.78
CA GLY A 63 -1.55 13.40 -11.38
C GLY A 63 -2.62 12.67 -10.57
N PHE A 64 -3.87 12.56 -11.04
CA PHE A 64 -4.94 11.82 -10.34
C PHE A 64 -4.63 10.33 -10.17
N TYR A 65 -3.87 9.73 -11.10
CA TYR A 65 -3.47 8.32 -10.97
C TYR A 65 -2.72 8.08 -9.66
N SER A 66 -1.86 9.02 -9.25
CA SER A 66 -1.05 8.88 -8.04
C SER A 66 -1.89 8.77 -6.77
N CYS A 67 -3.04 9.44 -6.73
CA CYS A 67 -3.96 9.45 -5.59
C CYS A 67 -4.63 8.09 -5.43
N ILE A 68 -5.24 7.60 -6.51
CA ILE A 68 -5.98 6.34 -6.51
C ILE A 68 -5.03 5.14 -6.35
N TRP A 69 -3.80 5.24 -6.86
CA TRP A 69 -2.82 4.16 -6.82
C TRP A 69 -2.54 3.64 -5.40
N TYR A 70 -2.37 4.52 -4.42
CA TYR A 70 -2.12 4.13 -3.04
C TYR A 70 -3.29 3.34 -2.43
N ILE A 71 -4.54 3.72 -2.76
CA ILE A 71 -5.73 3.00 -2.30
C ILE A 71 -5.74 1.59 -2.90
N LEU A 72 -5.62 1.49 -4.23
CA LEU A 72 -5.68 0.22 -4.95
C LEU A 72 -4.58 -0.76 -4.51
N ARG A 73 -3.39 -0.26 -4.17
CA ARG A 73 -2.24 -1.09 -3.80
C ARG A 73 -2.05 -1.28 -2.30
N SER A 74 -2.81 -0.58 -1.45
CA SER A 74 -2.67 -0.64 0.01
C SER A 74 -2.71 -2.06 0.57
N LYS A 75 -3.69 -2.87 0.15
CA LYS A 75 -3.83 -4.27 0.59
C LYS A 75 -2.63 -5.13 0.16
N SER A 76 -2.23 -5.03 -1.10
CA SER A 76 -1.11 -5.80 -1.65
C SER A 76 0.22 -5.42 -0.98
N LEU A 77 0.46 -4.12 -0.78
CA LEU A 77 1.66 -3.61 -0.12
C LEU A 77 1.73 -4.02 1.36
N ASN A 78 0.60 -3.94 2.09
CA ASN A 78 0.53 -4.36 3.48
C ASN A 78 0.79 -5.86 3.69
N ARG A 79 0.49 -6.68 2.68
CA ARG A 79 0.79 -8.11 2.69
C ARG A 79 2.28 -8.43 2.49
N LEU A 80 3.06 -7.52 1.90
CA LEU A 80 4.52 -7.72 1.72
C LEU A 80 5.30 -7.56 3.04
N ALA A 81 4.85 -6.67 3.93
CA ALA A 81 5.54 -6.37 5.19
C ALA A 81 4.60 -6.35 6.41
N PRO A 82 3.84 -7.42 6.68
CA PRO A 82 2.69 -7.41 7.60
C PRO A 82 3.03 -7.01 9.04
N ASN A 83 4.28 -7.24 9.46
CA ASN A 83 4.75 -7.07 10.85
C ASN A 83 5.79 -5.95 11.02
N LYS A 84 6.12 -5.18 9.97
CA LYS A 84 7.14 -4.11 10.04
C LYS A 84 6.56 -2.74 9.77
N ILE A 85 5.92 -2.58 8.61
CA ILE A 85 5.39 -1.30 8.16
C ILE A 85 4.07 -1.55 7.45
N ARG A 86 3.04 -0.77 7.82
CA ARG A 86 1.76 -0.76 7.14
C ARG A 86 1.52 0.60 6.51
N LEU A 87 0.99 0.60 5.29
CA LEU A 87 0.38 1.71 4.62
C LEU A 87 -1.06 1.86 5.15
N PRO A 88 -1.37 2.89 5.95
CA PRO A 88 -2.72 3.08 6.46
C PRO A 88 -3.67 3.47 5.34
N LEU A 89 -4.77 2.73 5.19
CA LEU A 89 -5.78 3.02 4.18
C LEU A 89 -6.39 4.42 4.36
N TRP A 90 -6.61 4.84 5.61
CA TRP A 90 -7.15 6.16 5.91
C TRP A 90 -6.26 7.29 5.36
N ALA A 91 -4.93 7.13 5.35
CA ALA A 91 -4.03 8.14 4.83
C ALA A 91 -4.09 8.23 3.30
N ALA A 92 -4.22 7.09 2.62
CA ALA A 92 -4.43 7.06 1.17
C ALA A 92 -5.79 7.67 0.77
N CYS A 93 -6.84 7.39 1.55
CA CYS A 93 -8.15 8.01 1.38
C CYS A 93 -8.11 9.53 1.62
N LEU A 94 -7.46 9.98 2.70
CA LEU A 94 -7.29 11.40 3.02
C LEU A 94 -6.52 12.13 1.91
N TYR A 95 -5.42 11.55 1.42
CA TYR A 95 -4.66 12.12 0.30
C TYR A 95 -5.54 12.28 -0.95
N THR A 96 -6.29 11.24 -1.29
CA THR A 96 -7.21 11.28 -2.44
C THR A 96 -8.30 12.33 -2.25
N PHE A 97 -8.88 12.40 -1.05
CA PHE A 97 -9.89 13.40 -0.71
C PHE A 97 -9.34 14.82 -0.86
N LEU A 98 -8.14 15.11 -0.35
CA LEU A 98 -7.52 16.44 -0.44
C LEU A 98 -7.28 16.84 -1.90
N ILE A 99 -6.74 15.95 -2.74
CA ILE A 99 -6.48 16.26 -4.15
C ILE A 99 -7.78 16.41 -4.95
N VAL A 100 -8.75 15.53 -4.75
CA VAL A 100 -10.04 15.64 -5.45
C VAL A 100 -10.77 16.91 -5.04
N SER A 101 -10.76 17.24 -3.74
CA SER A 101 -11.37 18.47 -3.21
C SER A 101 -10.67 19.70 -3.79
N TRP A 102 -9.35 19.71 -3.84
CA TRP A 102 -8.55 20.78 -4.45
C TRP A 102 -8.96 21.09 -5.89
N PHE A 103 -9.10 20.04 -6.70
CA PHE A 103 -9.45 20.19 -8.12
C PHE A 103 -10.93 20.45 -8.38
N SER A 104 -11.82 19.91 -7.54
CA SER A 104 -13.26 19.83 -7.86
C SER A 104 -14.11 20.86 -7.12
N LEU A 105 -13.64 21.41 -5.99
CA LEU A 105 -14.41 22.38 -5.20
C LEU A 105 -14.04 23.82 -5.61
N PRO A 106 -14.99 24.59 -6.16
CA PRO A 106 -14.78 26.02 -6.39
C PRO A 106 -14.55 26.73 -5.06
N GLN A 107 -13.53 27.60 -5.00
CA GLN A 107 -13.21 28.37 -3.80
C GLN A 107 -14.40 29.22 -3.32
N ASP A 108 -15.18 29.79 -4.25
CA ASP A 108 -16.38 30.58 -3.94
C ASP A 108 -17.44 29.78 -3.19
N PHE A 109 -17.63 28.51 -3.56
CA PHE A 109 -18.60 27.63 -2.91
C PHE A 109 -18.21 27.36 -1.45
N VAL A 110 -16.92 27.07 -1.22
CA VAL A 110 -16.38 26.82 0.13
C VAL A 110 -16.38 28.10 0.97
N ARG A 111 -16.01 29.24 0.36
CA ARG A 111 -16.02 30.56 0.99
C ARG A 111 -17.41 30.91 1.49
N LEU A 112 -18.43 30.80 0.64
CA LEU A 112 -19.81 31.10 1.00
C LEU A 112 -20.36 30.10 2.04
N GLY A 113 -20.09 28.82 1.86
CA GLY A 113 -20.59 27.76 2.75
C GLY A 113 -20.02 27.80 4.17
N LEU A 114 -18.78 28.27 4.33
CA LEU A 114 -18.11 28.38 5.63
C LEU A 114 -18.10 29.81 6.19
N GLY A 115 -18.61 30.80 5.45
CA GLY A 115 -18.62 32.20 5.86
C GLY A 115 -17.21 32.80 6.01
N LEU A 116 -16.25 32.34 5.20
CA LEU A 116 -14.85 32.75 5.29
C LEU A 116 -14.59 34.06 4.51
N SER A 117 -13.58 34.81 4.94
CA SER A 117 -13.05 35.95 4.17
C SER A 117 -12.30 35.47 2.91
N ALA A 118 -12.05 36.39 1.97
CA ALA A 118 -11.28 36.08 0.75
C ALA A 118 -9.81 35.71 1.06
N GLU A 119 -9.22 36.30 2.09
CA GLU A 119 -7.85 35.97 2.52
C GLU A 119 -7.81 34.59 3.20
N ALA A 120 -8.78 34.30 4.07
CA ALA A 120 -8.84 33.03 4.79
C ALA A 120 -9.08 31.82 3.87
N ILE A 121 -9.81 32.00 2.75
CA ILE A 121 -10.01 30.91 1.79
C ILE A 121 -8.73 30.59 1.01
N ASP A 122 -7.94 31.60 0.65
CA ASP A 122 -6.67 31.39 -0.06
C ASP A 122 -5.64 30.70 0.83
N ASP A 123 -5.55 31.12 2.10
CA ASP A 123 -4.72 30.46 3.11
C ASP A 123 -5.15 29.01 3.35
N TYR A 124 -6.46 28.76 3.46
CA TYR A 124 -7.01 27.41 3.64
C TYR A 124 -6.62 26.50 2.47
N PHE A 125 -6.81 26.98 1.24
CA PHE A 125 -6.46 26.24 0.05
C PHE A 125 -4.94 26.00 0.02
N SER A 126 -4.11 27.03 0.19
CA SER A 126 -2.65 26.89 0.22
C SER A 126 -2.17 25.86 1.25
N LEU A 127 -2.77 25.86 2.44
CA LEU A 127 -2.49 24.87 3.49
C LEU A 127 -2.94 23.46 3.10
N ALA A 128 -4.12 23.31 2.49
CA ALA A 128 -4.62 22.02 2.00
C ALA A 128 -3.71 21.43 0.92
N PHE A 129 -3.22 22.26 0.00
CA PHE A 129 -2.24 21.86 -1.00
C PHE A 129 -0.93 21.40 -0.35
N LEU A 130 -0.38 22.17 0.59
CA LEU A 130 0.84 21.80 1.32
C LEU A 130 0.68 20.47 2.08
N LEU A 131 -0.43 20.29 2.79
CA LEU A 131 -0.74 19.05 3.50
C LEU A 131 -0.85 17.86 2.54
N SER A 132 -1.49 18.05 1.38
CA SER A 132 -1.60 17.02 0.35
C SER A 132 -0.22 16.62 -0.20
N PHE A 133 0.68 17.59 -0.38
CA PHE A 133 2.04 17.35 -0.84
C PHE A 133 2.87 16.58 0.19
N VAL A 134 2.85 17.01 1.46
CA VAL A 134 3.53 16.32 2.56
C VAL A 134 3.01 14.89 2.72
N LEU A 135 1.69 14.70 2.65
CA LEU A 135 1.07 13.38 2.77
C LEU A 135 1.45 12.48 1.59
N SER A 136 1.52 13.02 0.36
CA SER A 136 1.99 12.29 -0.82
C SER A 136 3.44 11.82 -0.65
N LEU A 137 4.34 12.69 -0.20
CA LEU A 137 5.73 12.33 0.08
C LEU A 137 5.80 11.24 1.15
N TRP A 138 5.08 11.40 2.25
CA TRP A 138 5.06 10.43 3.32
C TRP A 138 4.57 9.05 2.84
N LEU A 139 3.50 9.00 2.04
CA LEU A 139 3.01 7.77 1.41
C LEU A 139 4.06 7.16 0.47
N ALA A 140 4.70 7.97 -0.38
CA ALA A 140 5.70 7.50 -1.33
C ALA A 140 6.90 6.86 -0.62
N PHE A 141 7.44 7.53 0.41
CA PHE A 141 8.55 6.99 1.20
C PHE A 141 8.14 5.77 2.03
N ARG A 142 6.91 5.71 2.53
CA ARG A 142 6.38 4.51 3.19
C ARG A 142 6.36 3.31 2.26
N VAL A 143 5.84 3.47 1.04
CA VAL A 143 5.80 2.39 0.05
C VAL A 143 7.20 1.98 -0.37
N ARG A 144 8.10 2.93 -0.61
CA ARG A 144 9.53 2.67 -0.87
C ARG A 144 10.13 1.77 0.22
N SER A 145 9.93 2.11 1.49
CA SER A 145 10.43 1.29 2.60
C SER A 145 9.83 -0.11 2.63
N ILE A 146 8.53 -0.26 2.33
CA ILE A 146 7.87 -1.59 2.24
C ILE A 146 8.56 -2.44 1.17
N LEU A 147 8.79 -1.89 -0.03
CA LEU A 147 9.43 -2.62 -1.13
C LEU A 147 10.86 -3.04 -0.78
N GLN A 148 11.64 -2.15 -0.17
CA GLN A 148 13.02 -2.46 0.25
C GLN A 148 13.06 -3.51 1.37
N ILE A 149 12.19 -3.40 2.37
CA ILE A 149 12.07 -4.39 3.45
C ILE A 149 11.74 -5.77 2.90
N TYR A 150 10.81 -5.84 1.94
CA TYR A 150 10.45 -7.10 1.31
C TYR A 150 11.62 -7.67 0.49
N ALA A 151 12.26 -6.86 -0.35
CA ALA A 151 13.40 -7.29 -1.14
C ALA A 151 14.60 -7.76 -0.29
N SER A 152 14.80 -7.19 0.91
CA SER A 152 15.86 -7.63 1.85
C SER A 152 15.68 -9.02 2.43
N GLN A 153 14.53 -9.68 2.18
CA GLN A 153 14.34 -11.09 2.53
C GLN A 153 15.04 -12.03 1.53
N TYR A 154 15.32 -11.55 0.32
CA TYR A 154 15.82 -12.36 -0.80
C TYR A 154 17.18 -11.90 -1.32
N LEU A 155 17.57 -10.66 -1.02
CA LEU A 155 18.80 -10.04 -1.48
C LEU A 155 19.55 -9.41 -0.30
N GLU A 156 20.87 -9.30 -0.43
CA GLU A 156 21.69 -8.56 0.53
C GLU A 156 21.25 -7.10 0.65
N LYS A 157 21.27 -6.58 1.88
CA LYS A 157 20.76 -5.23 2.19
C LYS A 157 21.42 -4.13 1.32
N ASN A 158 22.71 -4.26 1.05
CA ASN A 158 23.46 -3.30 0.22
C ASN A 158 22.95 -3.34 -1.23
N VAL A 159 22.73 -4.53 -1.79
CA VAL A 159 22.19 -4.73 -3.14
C VAL A 159 20.78 -4.18 -3.24
N VAL A 160 19.94 -4.37 -2.22
CA VAL A 160 18.56 -3.88 -2.20
C VAL A 160 18.49 -2.36 -2.26
N VAL A 161 19.29 -1.66 -1.44
CA VAL A 161 19.26 -0.19 -1.39
C VAL A 161 19.71 0.41 -2.73
N LEU A 162 20.65 -0.24 -3.41
CA LEU A 162 21.16 0.18 -4.72
C LEU A 162 20.21 -0.20 -5.88
N SER A 163 19.49 -1.31 -5.75
CA SER A 163 18.72 -1.90 -6.87
C SER A 163 17.23 -1.58 -6.83
N ILE A 164 16.63 -1.49 -5.63
CA ILE A 164 15.19 -1.33 -5.43
C ILE A 164 14.91 0.07 -4.92
N ALA A 165 14.28 0.87 -5.78
CA ALA A 165 13.94 2.25 -5.50
C ALA A 165 15.13 3.01 -4.87
N SER A 166 16.29 3.10 -5.55
CA SER A 166 17.49 3.71 -4.96
C SER A 166 17.42 5.24 -4.87
N SER A 167 16.83 5.90 -5.86
CA SER A 167 16.76 7.36 -5.89
C SER A 167 15.60 7.92 -5.06
N GLY A 168 15.93 8.66 -3.98
CA GLY A 168 14.97 9.42 -3.18
C GLY A 168 14.37 10.58 -3.98
N LEU A 169 15.19 11.25 -4.79
CA LEU A 169 14.77 12.33 -5.69
C LEU A 169 13.68 11.86 -6.66
N MET A 170 13.84 10.69 -7.28
CA MET A 170 12.81 10.12 -8.16
C MET A 170 11.52 9.77 -7.40
N THR A 171 11.62 9.46 -6.10
CA THR A 171 10.44 9.22 -5.24
C THR A 171 9.69 10.52 -4.98
N VAL A 172 10.39 11.64 -4.81
CA VAL A 172 9.78 12.98 -4.65
C VAL A 172 9.13 13.45 -5.95
N LEU A 173 9.86 13.36 -7.07
CA LEU A 173 9.41 13.91 -8.36
C LEU A 173 8.28 13.10 -9.02
N PHE A 174 8.34 11.76 -8.92
CA PHE A 174 7.44 10.87 -9.66
C PHE A 174 6.55 10.00 -8.76
N GLY A 175 6.79 9.97 -7.44
CA GLY A 175 5.93 9.31 -6.45
C GLY A 175 5.47 7.92 -6.86
N ALA A 176 4.14 7.75 -6.96
CA ALA A 176 3.48 6.50 -7.32
C ALA A 176 3.94 5.90 -8.66
N LEU A 177 4.30 6.72 -9.66
CA LEU A 177 4.74 6.22 -10.97
C LEU A 177 6.11 5.56 -10.89
N TYR A 178 7.05 6.20 -10.21
CA TYR A 178 8.36 5.61 -9.96
C TYR A 178 8.24 4.33 -9.13
N LEU A 179 7.39 4.33 -8.11
CA LEU A 179 7.15 3.14 -7.29
C LEU A 179 6.51 2.01 -8.10
N GLN A 180 5.55 2.30 -8.98
CA GLN A 180 4.96 1.30 -9.88
C GLN A 180 6.01 0.75 -10.86
N PHE A 181 6.91 1.59 -11.36
CA PHE A 181 8.05 1.13 -12.17
C PHE A 181 8.96 0.18 -11.38
N GLN A 182 9.25 0.48 -10.10
CA GLN A 182 10.04 -0.41 -9.23
C GLN A 182 9.32 -1.72 -8.93
N VAL A 183 7.99 -1.70 -8.74
CA VAL A 183 7.18 -2.92 -8.63
C VAL A 183 7.30 -3.75 -9.92
N ASN A 184 7.20 -3.15 -11.10
CA ASN A 184 7.39 -3.84 -12.37
C ASN A 184 8.79 -4.47 -12.47
N LYS A 185 9.82 -3.74 -12.02
CA LYS A 185 11.20 -4.24 -11.98
C LYS A 185 11.30 -5.47 -11.06
N MET A 186 10.72 -5.41 -9.86
CA MET A 186 10.72 -6.53 -8.91
C MET A 186 9.96 -7.75 -9.45
N ILE A 187 8.88 -7.55 -10.21
CA ILE A 187 8.19 -8.64 -10.92
C ILE A 187 9.12 -9.26 -11.97
N SER A 188 9.84 -8.45 -12.76
CA SER A 188 10.78 -8.96 -13.77
C SER A 188 12.00 -9.68 -13.19
N MET A 189 12.36 -9.37 -11.94
CA MET A 189 13.44 -10.06 -11.20
C MET A 189 12.92 -11.28 -10.42
N GLU A 190 11.66 -11.68 -10.64
CA GLU A 190 10.96 -12.77 -9.95
C GLU A 190 10.85 -12.64 -8.41
N LEU A 191 11.28 -11.52 -7.82
CA LEU A 191 11.15 -11.25 -6.38
C LEU A 191 9.68 -11.22 -5.93
N LEU A 192 8.77 -10.85 -6.83
CA LEU A 192 7.32 -10.79 -6.59
C LEU A 192 6.58 -11.98 -7.24
N ASN A 193 7.18 -13.17 -7.27
CA ASN A 193 6.52 -14.38 -7.78
C ASN A 193 5.69 -15.06 -6.66
N PRO A 194 4.37 -15.30 -6.85
CA PRO A 194 3.54 -16.03 -5.89
C PRO A 194 3.93 -17.51 -5.72
N ASP A 195 4.77 -18.07 -6.58
CA ASP A 195 5.15 -19.48 -6.56
C ASP A 195 6.55 -19.76 -5.98
N LEU A 196 7.31 -18.72 -5.66
CA LEU A 196 8.53 -18.76 -4.82
C LEU A 196 8.17 -18.91 -3.33
#